data_AF-A0A0H1B5S6-F1
#
_entry.id   AF-A0A0H1B5S6-F1
#
_cell.length_a   1.000
_cell.length_b   1.000
_cell.length_c   1.000
_cell.angle_alpha   90.00
_cell.angle_beta   90.00
_cell.angle_gamma   90.00
#
_symmetry.space_group_name_H-M   'P 1'
#
loop_
_entity.id
_entity.type
_entity.pdbx_description
1 polymer ?
#
loop_
_entity_poly.entity_id
_entity_poly.type
_entity_poly.pdbx_seq_one_letter_code
_entity_poly.pdbx_strand_id
1 'polypeptide(L)'
;MDNPCSEPNQDKSSRDPRGSRHNPLTFDPVRALEEFALHVASIAIISGERERLKKQSQAKSTDLRKASDRTFQYPSIAKCLKAGKEELDNELARVNEKLHIHRKRQTELIKELATNFNSQPQQPPSQLELEHMKRDLQETRAEMQHIKDMQGSITATLDSLKRSAQSNEDKIAHIKRSRSSTETELTNLRSELYTRLDDHRNAIESMVTNQAKSIELTTKAREEDFSKRLDNLDRMVIEHGKTCKELSEKTESELTTKTREEDFSKRLDNLDRMVIEHGKTCKELSEKTESLTRPHFEPVTNEAHAVCASAEVRDQIQNLRQIQEAKDEALADELDKYESRIARLEEGVGKLKQMGAQNETSSQALGIGTPHVNAELERLRQAINGLKQQVDSRLQGVENQSRVVEAHQIALHSLETRYNHLSTEPIIQQMVVAMQEMYPHASSVQQEIPNIHEKTNKLISELNSVRNDISTAENARRALIDDMTAERDQMTQEISSLRTKAEELEKALRSRMDEVENVVATNLASVMLNFDKRTSPRES
;
A
#
# COMPACT_ATOMS: atom_id res chain seq x y z
N MET A 1 39.11 -3.08 -13.22
CA MET A 1 38.99 -2.41 -14.53
C MET A 1 39.81 -1.14 -14.41
N ASP A 2 41.12 -1.32 -14.57
CA ASP A 2 42.14 -0.32 -14.34
C ASP A 2 42.16 0.68 -15.51
N ASN A 3 42.03 1.95 -15.20
CA ASN A 3 42.12 3.03 -16.18
C ASN A 3 43.31 3.91 -15.80
N PRO A 4 44.44 3.85 -16.54
CA PRO A 4 45.60 4.66 -16.24
C PRO A 4 45.42 6.05 -16.87
N CYS A 5 45.34 7.07 -16.02
CA CYS A 5 45.49 8.46 -16.42
C CYS A 5 46.95 8.73 -16.77
N SER A 6 47.28 8.65 -18.06
CA SER A 6 48.56 9.10 -18.60
C SER A 6 48.52 10.62 -18.79
N GLU A 7 49.29 11.35 -17.97
CA GLU A 7 49.64 12.75 -18.21
C GLU A 7 50.45 12.89 -19.52
N PRO A 8 50.17 13.85 -20.40
CA PRO A 8 51.04 14.17 -21.51
C PRO A 8 52.22 15.01 -21.01
N ASN A 9 53.42 14.42 -21.07
CA ASN A 9 54.69 15.12 -20.95
C ASN A 9 54.74 16.33 -21.90
N GLN A 10 54.75 17.53 -21.33
CA GLN A 10 55.11 18.75 -22.05
C GLN A 10 56.60 18.73 -22.34
N ASP A 11 56.95 18.38 -23.58
CA ASP A 11 58.27 18.62 -24.14
C ASP A 11 58.55 20.12 -24.16
N LYS A 12 59.49 20.54 -23.32
CA LYS A 12 60.05 21.89 -23.29
C LYS A 12 60.85 22.12 -24.56
N SER A 13 60.18 22.60 -25.61
CA SER A 13 60.86 23.18 -26.76
C SER A 13 61.63 24.43 -26.31
N SER A 14 62.95 24.28 -26.27
CA SER A 14 63.94 25.35 -26.11
C SER A 14 63.72 26.41 -27.19
N ARG A 15 63.06 27.51 -26.82
CA ARG A 15 62.81 28.66 -27.71
C ARG A 15 64.00 29.61 -27.61
N ASP A 16 64.81 29.61 -28.67
CA ASP A 16 65.84 30.61 -28.93
C ASP A 16 65.22 32.02 -28.96
N PRO A 17 65.66 32.98 -28.12
CA PRO A 17 65.03 34.30 -28.03
C PRO A 17 65.43 35.28 -29.16
N ARG A 18 66.28 34.91 -30.11
CA ARG A 18 66.89 35.89 -31.05
C ARG A 18 66.49 35.77 -32.52
N GLY A 19 65.55 34.88 -32.86
CA GLY A 19 65.19 34.61 -34.26
C GLY A 19 63.84 35.14 -34.78
N SER A 20 62.94 35.62 -33.92
CA SER A 20 61.58 36.01 -34.34
C SER A 20 61.53 37.49 -34.75
N ARG A 21 62.13 37.83 -35.90
CA ARG A 21 61.67 38.99 -36.65
C ARG A 21 60.23 38.71 -37.05
N HIS A 22 59.28 39.25 -36.29
CA HIS A 22 57.88 39.31 -36.68
C HIS A 22 57.84 40.02 -38.04
N ASN A 23 57.71 39.25 -39.12
CA ASN A 23 57.08 39.77 -40.32
C ASN A 23 55.76 40.41 -39.85
N PRO A 24 55.42 41.62 -40.31
CA PRO A 24 54.15 42.22 -39.96
C PRO A 24 53.07 41.23 -40.38
N LEU A 25 52.47 40.56 -39.38
CA LEU A 25 51.40 39.61 -39.59
C LEU A 25 50.35 40.38 -40.37
N THR A 26 50.23 40.04 -41.66
CA THR A 26 49.12 40.50 -42.49
C THR A 26 47.86 40.22 -41.70
N PHE A 27 47.19 41.29 -41.27
CA PHE A 27 45.97 41.22 -40.50
C PHE A 27 44.99 40.34 -41.28
N ASP A 28 44.62 39.21 -40.69
CA ASP A 28 43.60 38.32 -41.22
C ASP A 28 42.27 38.69 -40.56
N PRO A 29 41.39 39.43 -41.26
CA PRO A 29 40.13 39.88 -40.70
C PRO A 29 39.22 38.72 -40.32
N VAL A 30 39.29 37.59 -41.02
CA VAL A 30 38.43 36.42 -40.76
C VAL A 30 38.82 35.79 -39.43
N ARG A 31 40.12 35.55 -39.23
CA ARG A 31 40.63 35.00 -37.97
C ARG A 31 40.38 35.95 -36.78
N ALA A 32 40.55 37.25 -36.97
CA ALA A 32 40.29 38.22 -35.91
C ALA A 32 38.80 38.30 -35.52
N LEU A 33 37.90 38.16 -36.50
CA LEU A 33 36.45 38.06 -36.27
C LEU A 33 36.07 36.74 -35.59
N GLU A 34 36.71 35.63 -35.95
CA GLU A 34 36.51 34.33 -35.31
C GLU A 34 36.94 34.37 -33.84
N GLU A 35 38.13 34.91 -33.54
CA GLU A 35 38.61 35.09 -32.17
C GLU A 35 37.67 35.99 -31.34
N PHE A 36 37.14 37.05 -31.96
CA PHE A 36 36.12 37.90 -31.33
C PHE A 36 34.83 37.13 -31.05
N ALA A 37 34.31 36.37 -32.02
CA ALA A 37 33.10 35.57 -31.87
C ALA A 37 33.24 34.51 -30.76
N LEU A 38 34.38 33.81 -30.70
CA LEU A 38 34.69 32.84 -29.63
C LEU A 38 34.71 33.50 -28.25
N HIS A 39 35.25 34.72 -28.15
CA HIS A 39 35.24 35.49 -26.90
C HIS A 39 33.83 35.93 -26.49
N VAL A 40 33.00 36.37 -27.43
CA VAL A 40 31.59 36.73 -27.19
C VAL A 40 30.81 35.51 -26.71
N ALA A 41 30.99 34.35 -27.35
CA ALA A 41 30.37 33.10 -26.92
C ALA A 41 30.80 32.71 -25.50
N SER A 42 32.09 32.83 -25.19
CA SER A 42 32.62 32.59 -23.84
C SER A 42 31.99 33.51 -22.79
N ILE A 43 31.81 34.80 -23.09
CA ILE A 43 31.13 35.76 -22.20
C ILE A 43 29.69 35.34 -21.94
N ALA A 44 28.97 34.86 -22.97
CA ALA A 44 27.59 34.40 -22.82
C ALA A 44 27.50 33.19 -21.88
N ILE A 45 28.39 32.20 -22.04
CA ILE A 45 28.46 31.01 -21.17
C ILE A 45 28.75 31.40 -19.72
N ILE A 46 29.79 32.22 -19.48
CA ILE A 46 30.19 32.66 -18.13
C ILE A 46 29.06 33.51 -17.49
N SER A 47 28.36 34.33 -18.28
CA SER A 47 27.21 35.11 -17.79
C SER A 47 26.04 34.22 -17.38
N GLY A 48 25.78 33.14 -18.11
CA GLY A 48 24.77 32.14 -17.75
C GLY A 48 25.11 31.41 -16.46
N GLU A 49 26.38 31.00 -16.30
CA GLU A 49 26.90 30.38 -15.08
C GLU A 49 26.75 31.31 -13.85
N ARG A 50 27.10 32.59 -14.02
CA ARG A 50 26.94 33.62 -12.98
C ARG A 50 25.50 33.73 -12.50
N GLU A 51 24.52 33.78 -13.41
CA GLU A 51 23.11 33.86 -13.03
C GLU A 51 22.63 32.60 -12.33
N ARG A 52 23.11 31.40 -12.75
CA ARG A 52 22.82 30.14 -12.07
C ARG A 52 23.34 30.15 -10.62
N LEU A 53 24.60 30.53 -10.41
CA LEU A 53 25.21 30.60 -9.07
C LEU A 53 24.52 31.65 -8.19
N LYS A 54 24.16 32.80 -8.76
CA LYS A 54 23.41 33.85 -8.04
C LYS A 54 22.06 33.34 -7.53
N LYS A 55 21.30 32.61 -8.35
CA LYS A 55 20.04 31.98 -7.95
C LYS A 55 20.25 30.94 -6.84
N GLN A 56 21.29 30.11 -6.95
CA GLN A 56 21.61 29.11 -5.92
C GLN A 56 22.01 29.75 -4.59
N SER A 57 22.86 30.79 -4.61
CA SER A 57 23.23 31.55 -3.41
C SER A 57 21.98 32.19 -2.76
N GLN A 58 21.07 32.77 -3.55
CA GLN A 58 19.82 33.33 -3.03
C GLN A 58 18.93 32.27 -2.37
N ALA A 59 18.72 31.12 -3.01
CA ALA A 59 17.95 30.01 -2.45
C ALA A 59 18.55 29.51 -1.12
N LYS A 60 19.87 29.29 -1.09
CA LYS A 60 20.58 28.85 0.11
C LYS A 60 20.53 29.91 1.23
N SER A 61 20.54 31.19 0.87
CA SER A 61 20.34 32.27 1.84
C SER A 61 18.92 32.30 2.41
N THR A 62 17.89 31.95 1.62
CA THR A 62 16.52 31.82 2.14
C THR A 62 16.37 30.62 3.07
N ASP A 63 17.00 29.49 2.75
CA ASP A 63 16.98 28.30 3.60
C ASP A 63 17.77 28.53 4.90
N LEU A 64 18.92 29.21 4.81
CA LEU A 64 19.68 29.61 5.99
C LEU A 64 18.87 30.55 6.89
N ARG A 65 18.10 31.48 6.34
CA ARG A 65 17.20 32.35 7.12
C ARG A 65 16.14 31.52 7.84
N LYS A 66 15.45 30.62 7.13
CA LYS A 66 14.46 29.70 7.73
C LYS A 66 15.05 28.82 8.84
N ALA A 67 16.26 28.32 8.64
CA ALA A 67 16.96 27.52 9.65
C ALA A 67 17.45 28.35 10.85
N SER A 68 17.70 29.66 10.66
CA SER A 68 18.15 30.57 11.71
C SER A 68 17.01 31.18 12.52
N ASP A 69 15.79 31.21 11.98
CA ASP A 69 14.59 31.66 12.69
C ASP A 69 14.21 30.64 13.78
N ARG A 70 14.81 30.85 14.97
CA ARG A 70 14.54 30.49 16.38
C ARG A 70 13.75 29.23 16.79
N THR A 71 13.18 28.44 15.89
CA THR A 71 12.45 27.19 16.19
C THR A 71 13.13 25.94 15.64
N PHE A 72 14.23 26.08 14.88
CA PHE A 72 14.91 24.93 14.27
C PHE A 72 15.91 24.30 15.25
N GLN A 73 15.61 23.07 15.71
CA GLN A 73 16.36 22.34 16.75
C GLN A 73 17.74 21.80 16.33
N TYR A 74 18.23 22.12 15.13
CA TYR A 74 19.42 21.47 14.57
C TYR A 74 20.51 22.48 14.14
N PRO A 75 21.37 22.91 15.07
CA PRO A 75 22.50 23.82 14.79
C PRO A 75 23.45 23.33 13.69
N SER A 76 23.58 22.00 13.53
CA SER A 76 24.40 21.38 12.49
C SER A 76 23.92 21.72 11.07
N ILE A 77 22.59 21.78 10.85
CA ILE A 77 21.99 22.12 9.56
C ILE A 77 22.26 23.58 9.22
N ALA A 78 22.08 24.49 10.18
CA ALA A 78 22.40 25.91 9.99
C ALA A 78 23.89 26.12 9.68
N LYS A 79 24.79 25.39 10.35
CA LYS A 79 26.23 25.44 10.08
C LYS A 79 26.56 24.94 8.66
N CYS A 80 25.96 23.84 8.22
CA CYS A 80 26.14 23.29 6.87
C CYS A 80 25.62 24.27 5.79
N LEU A 81 24.42 24.83 5.99
CA LEU A 81 23.84 25.82 5.08
C LEU A 81 24.70 27.08 5.00
N LYS A 82 25.28 27.52 6.12
CA LYS A 82 26.19 28.67 6.15
C LYS A 82 27.48 28.40 5.38
N ALA A 83 28.16 27.29 5.67
CA ALA A 83 29.41 26.91 4.98
C ALA A 83 29.19 26.78 3.47
N GLY A 84 28.12 26.10 3.08
CA GLY A 84 27.83 25.92 1.67
C GLY A 84 27.28 27.19 0.99
N LYS A 85 26.82 28.20 1.72
CA LYS A 85 26.50 29.53 1.15
C LYS A 85 27.80 30.29 0.86
N GLU A 86 28.73 30.27 1.81
CA GLU A 86 30.05 30.89 1.65
C GLU A 86 30.81 30.30 0.45
N GLU A 87 30.74 28.99 0.24
CA GLU A 87 31.30 28.33 -0.95
C GLU A 87 30.68 28.86 -2.26
N LEU A 88 29.35 28.98 -2.34
CA LEU A 88 28.67 29.54 -3.52
C LEU A 88 29.02 31.01 -3.75
N ASP A 89 29.16 31.79 -2.68
CA ASP A 89 29.55 33.20 -2.76
C ASP A 89 31.00 33.34 -3.26
N ASN A 90 31.92 32.47 -2.82
CA ASN A 90 33.29 32.39 -3.31
C ASN A 90 33.34 31.99 -4.80
N GLU A 91 32.54 31.00 -5.21
CA GLU A 91 32.47 30.59 -6.61
C GLU A 91 31.88 31.69 -7.49
N LEU A 92 30.85 32.39 -7.01
CA LEU A 92 30.27 33.54 -7.70
C LEU A 92 31.29 34.67 -7.87
N ALA A 93 32.13 34.93 -6.87
CA ALA A 93 33.23 35.89 -6.97
C ALA A 93 34.25 35.49 -8.06
N ARG A 94 34.64 34.21 -8.10
CA ARG A 94 35.54 33.66 -9.14
C ARG A 94 34.96 33.83 -10.54
N VAL A 95 33.68 33.52 -10.73
CA VAL A 95 32.99 33.66 -12.02
C VAL A 95 32.85 35.13 -12.43
N ASN A 96 32.59 36.04 -11.48
CA ASN A 96 32.57 37.49 -11.76
C ASN A 96 33.94 38.00 -12.24
N GLU A 97 35.04 37.55 -11.63
CA GLU A 97 36.39 37.92 -12.06
C GLU A 97 36.69 37.41 -13.46
N LYS A 98 36.37 36.13 -13.74
CA LYS A 98 36.51 35.56 -15.09
C LYS A 98 35.70 36.36 -16.12
N LEU A 99 34.46 36.73 -15.78
CA LEU A 99 33.61 37.55 -16.65
C LEU A 99 34.22 38.94 -16.89
N HIS A 100 34.82 39.55 -15.87
CA HIS A 100 35.50 40.84 -15.99
C HIS A 100 36.69 40.76 -16.96
N ILE A 101 37.55 39.75 -16.81
CA ILE A 101 38.69 39.50 -17.71
C ILE A 101 38.22 39.35 -19.15
N HIS A 102 37.19 38.54 -19.40
CA HIS A 102 36.66 38.32 -20.75
C HIS A 102 36.05 39.60 -21.35
N ARG A 103 35.34 40.42 -20.57
CA ARG A 103 34.81 41.72 -21.04
C ARG A 103 35.91 42.72 -21.37
N LYS A 104 36.98 42.74 -20.57
CA LYS A 104 38.17 43.55 -20.87
C LYS A 104 38.80 43.11 -22.18
N ARG A 105 39.00 41.81 -22.38
CA ARG A 105 39.55 41.24 -23.62
C ARG A 105 38.67 41.53 -24.83
N GLN A 106 37.35 41.44 -24.69
CA GLN A 106 36.40 41.83 -25.75
C GLN A 106 36.58 43.31 -26.14
N THR A 107 36.75 44.20 -25.15
CA THR A 107 36.97 45.63 -25.40
C THR A 107 38.29 45.88 -26.12
N GLU A 108 39.35 45.13 -25.78
CA GLU A 108 40.64 45.17 -26.48
C GLU A 108 40.52 44.69 -27.92
N LEU A 109 39.85 43.56 -28.17
CA LEU A 109 39.61 43.04 -29.52
C LEU A 109 38.77 44.00 -30.37
N ILE A 110 37.75 44.66 -29.80
CA ILE A 110 36.98 45.70 -30.51
C ILE A 110 37.89 46.85 -30.93
N LYS A 111 38.80 47.29 -30.04
CA LYS A 111 39.76 48.35 -30.36
C LYS A 111 40.73 47.92 -31.46
N GLU A 112 41.27 46.71 -31.37
CA GLU A 112 42.19 46.14 -32.36
C GLU A 112 41.55 45.97 -33.74
N LEU A 113 40.33 45.42 -33.78
CA LEU A 113 39.53 45.35 -35.01
C LEU A 113 39.31 46.75 -35.59
N ALA A 114 38.87 47.71 -34.78
CA ALA A 114 38.65 49.07 -35.23
C ALA A 114 39.94 49.73 -35.78
N THR A 115 41.10 49.52 -35.15
CA THR A 115 42.36 50.07 -35.66
C THR A 115 42.76 49.43 -36.98
N ASN A 116 42.60 48.11 -37.12
CA ASN A 116 43.04 47.37 -38.30
C ASN A 116 42.12 47.60 -39.50
N PHE A 117 40.80 47.68 -39.30
CA PHE A 117 39.86 48.00 -40.37
C PHE A 117 40.00 49.44 -40.88
N ASN A 118 40.42 50.39 -40.04
CA ASN A 118 40.59 51.79 -40.45
C ASN A 118 41.95 52.09 -41.11
N SER A 119 42.94 51.19 -41.00
CA SER A 119 44.32 51.44 -41.46
C SER A 119 44.71 50.72 -42.75
N GLN A 120 43.82 49.90 -43.33
CA GLN A 120 44.11 49.18 -44.57
C GLN A 120 43.64 49.97 -45.81
N PRO A 121 44.54 50.37 -46.74
CA PRO A 121 44.15 50.95 -48.01
C PRO A 121 43.48 49.87 -48.86
N GLN A 122 42.17 49.99 -49.08
CA GLN A 122 41.41 49.04 -49.87
C GLN A 122 41.83 49.12 -51.34
N GLN A 123 42.54 48.10 -51.82
CA GLN A 123 42.51 47.78 -53.25
C GLN A 123 41.09 47.34 -53.60
N PRO A 124 40.51 47.83 -54.72
CA PRO A 124 39.17 47.46 -55.11
C PRO A 124 39.11 45.94 -55.35
N PRO A 125 38.24 45.21 -54.62
CA PRO A 125 38.11 43.77 -54.78
C PRO A 125 37.68 43.44 -56.21
N SER A 126 38.16 42.31 -56.73
CA SER A 126 37.79 41.88 -58.07
C SER A 126 36.28 41.62 -58.12
N GLN A 127 35.63 41.98 -59.22
CA GLN A 127 34.17 41.89 -59.36
C GLN A 127 33.63 40.47 -59.11
N LEU A 128 34.44 39.44 -59.36
CA LEU A 128 34.11 38.03 -59.12
C LEU A 128 34.04 37.70 -57.61
N GLU A 129 35.01 38.19 -56.83
CA GLU A 129 35.02 38.02 -55.37
C GLU A 129 33.85 38.75 -54.71
N LEU A 130 33.45 39.91 -55.25
CA LEU A 130 32.29 40.66 -54.77
C LEU A 130 30.98 39.88 -54.98
N GLU A 131 30.80 39.23 -56.13
CA GLU A 131 29.62 38.40 -56.39
C GLU A 131 29.61 37.10 -55.58
N HIS A 132 30.78 36.53 -55.24
CA HIS A 132 30.87 35.40 -54.30
C HIS A 132 30.47 35.83 -52.89
N MET A 133 31.06 36.92 -52.38
CA MET A 133 30.71 37.48 -51.06
C MET A 133 29.22 37.82 -50.96
N LYS A 134 28.62 38.33 -52.04
CA LYS A 134 27.20 38.65 -52.07
C LYS A 134 26.33 37.40 -51.96
N ARG A 135 26.71 36.30 -52.61
CA ARG A 135 26.03 35.01 -52.46
C ARG A 135 26.18 34.45 -51.05
N ASP A 136 27.40 34.43 -50.51
CA ASP A 136 27.65 33.95 -49.15
C ASP A 136 26.86 34.77 -48.13
N LEU A 137 26.84 36.10 -48.24
CA LEU A 137 26.04 36.98 -47.38
C LEU A 137 24.54 36.73 -47.50
N GLN A 138 24.03 36.40 -48.69
CA GLN A 138 22.63 36.03 -48.88
C GLN A 138 22.32 34.69 -48.21
N GLU A 139 23.22 33.70 -48.32
CA GLU A 139 23.11 32.40 -47.66
C GLU A 139 23.15 32.54 -46.14
N THR A 140 24.15 33.24 -45.58
CA THR A 140 24.23 33.50 -44.12
C THR A 140 23.00 34.27 -43.63
N ARG A 141 22.42 35.16 -44.44
CA ARG A 141 21.18 35.86 -44.10
C ARG A 141 19.97 34.91 -44.07
N ALA A 142 19.89 33.96 -44.99
CA ALA A 142 18.86 32.94 -44.99
C ALA A 142 19.00 32.01 -43.77
N GLU A 143 20.22 31.58 -43.45
CA GLU A 143 20.52 30.78 -42.25
C GLU A 143 20.20 31.53 -40.95
N MET A 144 20.57 32.81 -40.85
CA MET A 144 20.21 33.64 -39.70
C MET A 144 18.69 33.78 -39.54
N GLN A 145 17.96 33.91 -40.63
CA GLN A 145 16.49 33.94 -40.60
C GLN A 145 15.93 32.60 -40.11
N HIS A 146 16.46 31.48 -40.60
CA HIS A 146 16.08 30.14 -40.12
C HIS A 146 16.38 29.94 -38.62
N ILE A 147 17.56 30.36 -38.15
CA ILE A 147 17.91 30.32 -36.71
C ILE A 147 16.94 31.17 -35.89
N LYS A 148 16.55 32.34 -36.37
CA LYS A 148 15.58 33.22 -35.71
C LYS A 148 14.20 32.56 -35.62
N ASP A 149 13.77 31.87 -36.66
CA ASP A 149 12.50 31.15 -36.68
C ASP A 149 12.54 29.94 -35.72
N MET A 150 13.65 29.19 -35.68
CA MET A 150 13.88 28.14 -34.68
C MET A 150 13.87 28.70 -33.25
N GLN A 151 14.49 29.86 -33.02
CA GLN A 151 14.47 30.54 -31.72
C GLN A 151 13.03 30.91 -31.32
N GLY A 152 12.21 31.36 -32.27
CA GLY A 152 10.78 31.60 -32.06
C GLY A 152 10.03 30.33 -31.63
N SER A 153 10.30 29.21 -32.30
CA SER A 153 9.73 27.90 -31.95
C SER A 153 10.15 27.42 -30.55
N ILE A 154 11.45 27.51 -30.23
CA ILE A 154 11.99 27.16 -28.89
C ILE A 154 11.37 28.05 -27.81
N THR A 155 11.19 29.34 -28.07
CA THR A 155 10.55 30.25 -27.12
C THR A 155 9.10 29.86 -26.88
N ALA A 156 8.35 29.51 -27.93
CA ALA A 156 6.96 29.06 -27.82
C ALA A 156 6.83 27.74 -27.04
N THR A 157 7.74 26.78 -27.25
CA THR A 157 7.76 25.53 -26.48
C THR A 157 8.11 25.77 -25.01
N LEU A 158 9.05 26.69 -24.74
CA LEU A 158 9.41 27.08 -23.36
C LEU A 158 8.23 27.75 -22.64
N ASP A 159 7.48 28.63 -23.31
CA ASP A 159 6.27 29.24 -22.74
C ASP A 159 5.14 28.23 -22.53
N SER A 160 5.02 27.23 -23.41
CA SER A 160 4.09 26.11 -23.21
C SER A 160 4.47 25.28 -21.98
N LEU A 161 5.76 24.93 -21.85
CA LEU A 161 6.28 24.19 -20.70
C LEU A 161 6.11 24.99 -19.40
N LYS A 162 6.34 26.30 -19.43
CA LYS A 162 6.10 27.19 -18.28
C LYS A 162 4.65 27.21 -17.84
N ARG A 163 3.70 27.28 -18.79
CA ARG A 163 2.26 27.19 -18.50
C ARG A 163 1.86 25.81 -17.95
N SER A 164 2.44 24.74 -18.50
CA SER A 164 2.23 23.38 -17.98
C SER A 164 2.77 23.23 -16.54
N ALA A 165 3.97 23.74 -16.25
CA ALA A 165 4.54 23.74 -14.92
C ALA A 165 3.67 24.51 -13.91
N GLN A 166 3.17 25.69 -14.29
CA GLN A 166 2.25 26.48 -13.45
C GLN A 166 0.94 25.71 -13.19
N SER A 167 0.36 25.09 -14.22
CA SER A 167 -0.85 24.27 -14.07
C SER A 167 -0.63 23.09 -13.12
N ASN A 168 0.54 22.44 -13.18
CA ASN A 168 0.89 21.37 -12.26
C ASN A 168 1.05 21.88 -10.82
N GLU A 169 1.61 23.08 -10.63
CA GLU A 169 1.71 23.72 -9.32
C GLU A 169 0.33 24.02 -8.72
N ASP A 170 -0.61 24.50 -9.53
CA ASP A 170 -2.00 24.72 -9.12
C ASP A 170 -2.70 23.41 -8.74
N LYS A 171 -2.49 22.32 -9.50
CA LYS A 171 -2.99 20.98 -9.18
C LYS A 171 -2.42 20.47 -7.86
N ILE A 172 -1.12 20.65 -7.62
CA ILE A 172 -0.48 20.28 -6.35
C ILE A 172 -1.07 21.09 -5.18
N ALA A 173 -1.31 22.38 -5.37
CA ALA A 173 -1.93 23.22 -4.35
C ALA A 173 -3.38 22.76 -4.04
N HIS A 174 -4.14 22.38 -5.07
CA HIS A 174 -5.47 21.80 -4.90
C HIS A 174 -5.43 20.48 -4.11
N ILE A 175 -4.52 19.56 -4.46
CA ILE A 175 -4.35 18.27 -3.75
C ILE A 175 -3.95 18.49 -2.29
N LYS A 176 -3.07 19.45 -2.00
CA LYS A 176 -2.71 19.80 -0.61
C LYS A 176 -3.93 20.29 0.17
N ARG A 177 -4.76 21.15 -0.43
CA ARG A 177 -5.98 21.66 0.19
C ARG A 177 -7.00 20.54 0.45
N SER A 178 -7.24 19.66 -0.53
CA SER A 178 -8.16 18.54 -0.35
C SER A 178 -7.68 17.58 0.74
N ARG A 179 -6.37 17.29 0.78
CA ARG A 179 -5.77 16.49 1.86
C ARG A 179 -5.99 17.11 3.23
N SER A 180 -5.74 18.41 3.40
CA SER A 180 -5.99 19.10 4.67
C SER A 180 -7.47 19.04 5.06
N SER A 181 -8.40 19.17 4.11
CA SER A 181 -9.84 19.00 4.38
C SER A 181 -10.16 17.60 4.89
N THR A 182 -9.69 16.55 4.19
CA THR A 182 -9.92 15.16 4.61
C THR A 182 -9.29 14.85 5.96
N GLU A 183 -8.13 15.44 6.27
CA GLU A 183 -7.47 15.27 7.56
C GLU A 183 -8.29 15.89 8.69
N THR A 184 -8.86 17.09 8.47
CA THR A 184 -9.78 17.69 9.45
C THR A 184 -11.06 16.87 9.65
N GLU A 185 -11.65 16.33 8.58
CA GLU A 185 -12.82 15.45 8.66
C GLU A 185 -12.50 14.17 9.44
N LEU A 186 -11.34 13.55 9.20
CA LEU A 186 -10.89 12.37 9.96
C LEU A 186 -10.66 12.69 11.44
N THR A 187 -10.09 13.85 11.77
CA THR A 187 -9.94 14.26 13.18
C THR A 187 -11.29 14.47 13.86
N ASN A 188 -12.27 15.04 13.14
CA ASN A 188 -13.63 15.22 13.65
C ASN A 188 -14.32 13.87 13.87
N LEU A 189 -14.31 12.97 12.89
CA LEU A 189 -14.85 11.61 13.02
C LEU A 189 -14.20 10.84 14.17
N ARG A 190 -12.89 10.97 14.32
CA ARG A 190 -12.17 10.35 15.44
C ARG A 190 -12.64 10.92 16.78
N SER A 191 -12.83 12.23 16.88
CA SER A 191 -13.36 12.85 18.09
C SER A 191 -14.79 12.38 18.40
N GLU A 192 -15.65 12.27 17.38
CA GLU A 192 -17.02 11.75 17.53
C GLU A 192 -17.05 10.29 17.99
N LEU A 193 -16.15 9.45 17.46
CA LEU A 193 -16.03 8.06 17.90
C LEU A 193 -15.57 7.96 19.36
N TYR A 194 -14.63 8.81 19.79
CA TYR A 194 -14.21 8.83 21.19
C TYR A 194 -15.34 9.27 22.12
N THR A 195 -16.12 10.30 21.75
CA THR A 195 -17.27 10.72 22.57
C THR A 195 -18.33 9.62 22.64
N ARG A 196 -18.66 8.97 21.52
CA ARG A 196 -19.62 7.84 21.52
C ARG A 196 -19.13 6.67 22.35
N LEU A 197 -17.83 6.36 22.31
CA LEU A 197 -17.25 5.27 23.10
C LEU A 197 -17.30 5.59 24.60
N ASP A 198 -17.03 6.85 24.97
CA ASP A 198 -17.16 7.31 26.35
C ASP A 198 -18.62 7.26 26.83
N ASP A 199 -19.56 7.73 26.01
CA ASP A 199 -21.00 7.64 26.29
C ASP A 199 -21.46 6.19 26.49
N HIS A 200 -21.02 5.28 25.62
CA HIS A 200 -21.31 3.85 25.76
C HIS A 200 -20.69 3.24 27.02
N ARG A 201 -19.45 3.61 27.34
CA ARG A 201 -18.79 3.17 28.58
C ARG A 201 -19.56 3.65 29.80
N ASN A 202 -19.95 4.92 29.84
CA ASN A 202 -20.73 5.51 30.93
C ASN A 202 -22.11 4.84 31.05
N ALA A 203 -22.76 4.51 29.93
CA ALA A 203 -24.03 3.78 29.92
C ALA A 203 -23.89 2.34 30.47
N ILE A 204 -22.84 1.62 30.08
CA ILE A 204 -22.54 0.28 30.60
C ILE A 204 -22.24 0.35 32.09
N GLU A 205 -21.42 1.30 32.54
CA GLU A 205 -21.12 1.49 33.96
C GLU A 205 -22.37 1.81 34.78
N SER A 206 -23.26 2.65 34.26
CA SER A 206 -24.58 2.91 34.88
C SER A 206 -25.43 1.64 34.96
N MET A 207 -25.48 0.84 33.89
CA MET A 207 -26.24 -0.42 33.88
C MET A 207 -25.68 -1.43 34.89
N VAL A 208 -24.36 -1.60 34.94
CA VAL A 208 -23.68 -2.52 35.87
C VAL A 208 -23.89 -2.08 37.32
N THR A 209 -23.74 -0.77 37.61
CA THR A 209 -23.99 -0.25 38.97
C THR A 209 -25.45 -0.40 39.39
N ASN A 210 -26.40 -0.20 38.49
CA ASN A 210 -27.82 -0.44 38.77
C ASN A 210 -28.12 -1.93 38.98
N GLN A 211 -27.52 -2.82 38.19
CA GLN A 211 -27.66 -4.27 38.37
C GLN A 211 -27.04 -4.74 39.70
N ALA A 212 -25.86 -4.23 40.05
CA ALA A 212 -25.21 -4.53 41.34
C ALA A 212 -26.09 -4.11 42.52
N LYS A 213 -26.67 -2.89 42.48
CA LYS A 213 -27.63 -2.42 43.48
C LYS A 213 -28.88 -3.30 43.54
N SER A 214 -29.40 -3.72 42.39
CA SER A 214 -30.55 -4.63 42.32
C SER A 214 -30.23 -5.98 42.97
N ILE A 215 -29.06 -6.56 42.70
CA ILE A 215 -28.63 -7.82 43.31
C ILE A 215 -28.50 -7.64 44.81
N GLU A 216 -27.84 -6.59 45.28
CA GLU A 216 -27.68 -6.28 46.71
C GLU A 216 -29.03 -6.16 47.45
N LEU A 217 -30.02 -5.53 46.83
CA LEU A 217 -31.38 -5.46 47.39
C LEU A 217 -32.04 -6.85 47.46
N THR A 218 -31.89 -7.68 46.43
CA THR A 218 -32.47 -9.04 46.44
C THR A 218 -31.77 -9.98 47.42
N THR A 219 -30.46 -9.82 47.63
CA THR A 219 -29.71 -10.61 48.61
C THR A 219 -30.10 -10.20 50.03
N LYS A 220 -30.21 -8.90 50.32
CA LYS A 220 -30.72 -8.41 51.62
C LYS A 220 -32.14 -8.92 51.90
N ALA A 221 -33.04 -8.86 50.92
CA ALA A 221 -34.40 -9.39 51.08
C ALA A 221 -34.42 -10.91 51.35
N ARG A 222 -33.53 -11.68 50.71
CA ARG A 222 -33.37 -13.12 50.97
C ARG A 222 -32.78 -13.39 52.35
N GLU A 223 -31.75 -12.65 52.76
CA GLU A 223 -31.17 -12.76 54.10
C GLU A 223 -32.20 -12.49 55.19
N GLU A 224 -33.05 -11.48 55.01
CA GLU A 224 -34.18 -11.22 55.92
C GLU A 224 -35.20 -12.36 55.94
N ASP A 225 -35.54 -12.96 54.78
CA ASP A 225 -36.44 -14.13 54.73
C ASP A 225 -35.81 -15.36 55.40
N PHE A 226 -34.52 -15.61 55.15
CA PHE A 226 -33.78 -16.70 55.80
C PHE A 226 -33.69 -16.50 57.31
N SER A 227 -33.43 -15.29 57.79
CA SER A 227 -33.42 -14.96 59.22
C SER A 227 -34.79 -15.28 59.85
N LYS A 228 -35.89 -14.84 59.22
CA LYS A 228 -37.26 -15.15 59.69
C LYS A 228 -37.55 -16.66 59.71
N ARG A 229 -37.07 -17.41 58.71
CA ARG A 229 -37.22 -18.88 58.68
C ARG A 229 -36.42 -19.56 59.78
N LEU A 230 -35.22 -19.10 60.06
CA LEU A 230 -34.41 -19.62 61.17
C LEU A 230 -35.09 -19.33 62.52
N ASP A 231 -35.59 -18.11 62.74
CA ASP A 231 -36.34 -17.76 63.95
C ASP A 231 -37.60 -18.61 64.12
N ASN A 232 -38.30 -18.92 63.02
CA ASN A 232 -39.46 -19.82 63.03
C ASN A 232 -39.06 -21.28 63.31
N LEU A 233 -37.94 -21.75 62.74
CA LEU A 233 -37.44 -23.10 62.96
C LEU A 233 -37.00 -23.28 64.41
N ASP A 234 -36.29 -22.31 64.97
CA ASP A 234 -35.88 -22.32 66.37
C ASP A 234 -37.10 -22.40 67.30
N ARG A 235 -38.15 -21.62 66.99
CA ARG A 235 -39.45 -21.72 67.69
C ARG A 235 -40.08 -23.10 67.58
N MET A 236 -40.10 -23.70 66.38
CA MET A 236 -40.62 -25.06 66.18
C MET A 236 -39.82 -26.12 66.92
N VAL A 237 -38.49 -26.01 66.95
CA VAL A 237 -37.62 -26.94 67.69
C VAL A 237 -37.88 -26.83 69.19
N ILE A 238 -38.07 -25.62 69.71
CA ILE A 238 -38.47 -25.41 71.11
C ILE A 238 -39.83 -26.05 71.40
N GLU A 239 -40.81 -25.95 70.50
CA GLU A 239 -42.13 -26.60 70.66
C GLU A 239 -42.05 -28.13 70.55
N HIS A 240 -41.32 -28.66 69.58
CA HIS A 240 -41.11 -30.10 69.44
C HIS A 240 -40.32 -30.69 70.61
N GLY A 241 -39.34 -29.96 71.14
CA GLY A 241 -38.63 -30.36 72.36
C GLY A 241 -39.57 -30.52 73.55
N LYS A 242 -40.62 -29.69 73.64
CA LYS A 242 -41.67 -29.84 74.67
C LYS A 242 -42.53 -31.09 74.41
N THR A 243 -43.01 -31.31 73.19
CA THR A 243 -43.89 -32.45 72.87
C THR A 243 -43.16 -33.80 72.91
N CYS A 244 -41.90 -33.88 72.49
CA CYS A 244 -41.09 -35.09 72.62
C CYS A 244 -40.82 -35.43 74.09
N LYS A 245 -40.63 -34.43 74.95
CA LYS A 245 -40.50 -34.65 76.39
C LYS A 245 -41.79 -35.25 76.97
N GLU A 246 -42.95 -34.73 76.57
CA GLU A 246 -44.26 -35.29 76.94
C GLU A 246 -44.48 -36.71 76.40
N LEU A 247 -44.03 -37.03 75.18
CA LEU A 247 -44.17 -38.36 74.58
C LEU A 247 -43.18 -39.39 75.17
N SER A 248 -41.95 -38.99 75.46
CA SER A 248 -40.95 -39.85 76.12
C SER A 248 -41.45 -40.30 77.48
N GLU A 249 -42.02 -39.38 78.26
CA GLU A 249 -42.67 -39.69 79.55
C GLU A 249 -43.85 -40.67 79.38
N LYS A 250 -44.46 -40.74 78.18
CA LYS A 250 -45.59 -41.61 77.85
C LYS A 250 -45.22 -42.95 77.18
N THR A 251 -44.05 -43.06 76.54
CA THR A 251 -43.62 -44.27 75.81
C THR A 251 -42.68 -45.18 76.59
N GLU A 252 -42.00 -44.69 77.64
CA GLU A 252 -41.34 -45.57 78.60
C GLU A 252 -42.34 -46.45 79.38
N SER A 253 -43.64 -46.15 79.29
CA SER A 253 -44.70 -46.95 79.91
C SER A 253 -45.12 -48.18 79.08
N GLU A 254 -44.77 -48.27 77.80
CA GLU A 254 -45.43 -49.22 76.88
C GLU A 254 -44.49 -49.86 75.84
N LEU A 255 -44.48 -51.20 75.87
CA LEU A 255 -44.12 -52.14 74.80
C LEU A 255 -42.69 -52.68 74.68
N THR A 256 -42.56 -53.88 75.24
CA THR A 256 -41.92 -55.07 74.66
C THR A 256 -42.64 -55.57 73.40
N THR A 257 -41.93 -55.87 72.30
CA THR A 257 -41.88 -57.16 71.57
C THR A 257 -41.36 -57.03 70.13
N LYS A 258 -40.64 -58.08 69.72
CA LYS A 258 -39.70 -58.22 68.61
C LYS A 258 -40.41 -58.88 67.41
N THR A 259 -40.85 -58.12 66.41
CA THR A 259 -41.28 -58.67 65.09
C THR A 259 -41.17 -57.65 63.95
N ARG A 260 -40.24 -56.68 64.07
CA ARG A 260 -40.10 -55.58 63.10
C ARG A 260 -38.81 -55.63 62.27
N GLU A 261 -37.83 -56.46 62.64
CA GLU A 261 -36.50 -56.46 61.99
C GLU A 261 -36.47 -57.13 60.60
N GLU A 262 -37.35 -58.11 60.31
CA GLU A 262 -37.32 -58.80 59.01
C GLU A 262 -37.88 -57.97 57.84
N ASP A 263 -38.74 -56.97 58.12
CA ASP A 263 -39.34 -56.13 57.08
C ASP A 263 -38.39 -55.04 56.56
N PHE A 264 -37.44 -54.62 57.39
CA PHE A 264 -36.41 -53.65 56.99
C PHE A 264 -35.39 -54.24 56.02
N SER A 265 -35.06 -55.53 56.17
CA SER A 265 -34.06 -56.18 55.31
C SER A 265 -34.53 -56.27 53.85
N LYS A 266 -35.82 -56.56 53.61
CA LYS A 266 -36.38 -56.64 52.24
C LYS A 266 -36.47 -55.28 51.53
N ARG A 267 -36.65 -54.19 52.29
CA ARG A 267 -36.70 -52.84 51.72
C ARG A 267 -35.33 -52.33 51.24
N LEU A 268 -34.25 -52.73 51.92
CA LEU A 268 -32.89 -52.36 51.53
C LEU A 268 -32.47 -53.03 50.21
N ASP A 269 -32.75 -54.31 50.03
CA ASP A 269 -32.39 -55.05 48.80
C ASP A 269 -33.11 -54.52 47.55
N ASN A 270 -34.31 -53.94 47.71
CA ASN A 270 -35.05 -53.33 46.61
C ASN A 270 -34.49 -51.95 46.22
N LEU A 271 -33.94 -51.20 47.18
CA LEU A 271 -33.34 -49.91 46.92
C LEU A 271 -32.02 -50.05 46.16
N ASP A 272 -31.20 -51.04 46.52
CA ASP A 272 -29.91 -51.31 45.86
C ASP A 272 -30.10 -51.66 44.38
N ARG A 273 -31.15 -52.43 44.06
CA ARG A 273 -31.50 -52.80 42.68
C ARG A 273 -31.91 -51.60 41.84
N MET A 274 -32.60 -50.63 42.43
CA MET A 274 -33.07 -49.40 41.76
C MET A 274 -31.91 -48.45 41.40
N VAL A 275 -30.90 -48.36 42.29
CA VAL A 275 -29.72 -47.51 42.06
C VAL A 275 -28.89 -48.03 40.88
N ILE A 276 -28.79 -49.36 40.72
CA ILE A 276 -28.06 -49.98 39.60
C ILE A 276 -28.73 -49.71 38.25
N GLU A 277 -30.07 -49.67 38.17
CA GLU A 277 -30.77 -49.34 36.92
C GLU A 277 -30.63 -47.86 36.52
N HIS A 278 -30.69 -46.93 37.49
CA HIS A 278 -30.48 -45.50 37.23
C HIS A 278 -29.06 -45.18 36.76
N GLY A 279 -28.06 -45.96 37.19
CA GLY A 279 -26.69 -45.84 36.71
C GLY A 279 -26.52 -46.22 35.22
N LYS A 280 -27.33 -47.14 34.69
CA LYS A 280 -27.27 -47.55 33.27
C LYS A 280 -27.90 -46.52 32.33
N THR A 281 -29.03 -45.95 32.73
CA THR A 281 -29.76 -44.95 31.91
C THR A 281 -29.01 -43.62 31.77
N CYS A 282 -28.20 -43.21 32.75
CA CYS A 282 -27.37 -42.01 32.63
C CYS A 282 -26.18 -42.19 31.67
N LYS A 283 -25.73 -43.43 31.45
CA LYS A 283 -24.58 -43.73 30.58
C LYS A 283 -24.97 -43.72 29.08
N GLU A 284 -26.18 -44.13 28.73
CA GLU A 284 -26.69 -44.12 27.35
C GLU A 284 -27.03 -42.71 26.82
N LEU A 285 -27.33 -41.74 27.69
CA LEU A 285 -27.58 -40.35 27.29
C LEU A 285 -26.27 -39.57 27.00
N SER A 286 -25.15 -39.97 27.61
CA SER A 286 -23.83 -39.37 27.40
C SER A 286 -23.24 -39.71 26.02
N GLU A 287 -23.51 -40.91 25.47
CA GLU A 287 -22.89 -41.37 24.23
C GLU A 287 -23.60 -40.87 22.96
N LYS A 288 -24.80 -40.27 23.08
CA LYS A 288 -25.62 -39.84 21.92
C LYS A 288 -25.46 -38.36 21.53
N THR A 289 -24.59 -37.61 22.22
CA THR A 289 -24.37 -36.16 21.94
C THR A 289 -22.97 -35.84 21.36
N GLU A 290 -22.09 -36.82 21.16
CA GLU A 290 -20.72 -36.62 20.69
C GLU A 290 -20.48 -36.80 19.18
N SER A 291 -21.53 -36.98 18.36
CA SER A 291 -21.38 -37.20 16.90
C SER A 291 -21.65 -35.99 15.99
N LEU A 292 -21.82 -34.79 16.55
CA LEU A 292 -22.04 -33.55 15.77
C LEU A 292 -21.16 -32.38 16.23
N THR A 293 -19.86 -32.60 16.42
CA THR A 293 -18.87 -31.50 16.45
C THR A 293 -17.50 -32.02 16.00
N ARG A 294 -17.24 -31.94 14.69
CA ARG A 294 -15.90 -32.12 14.12
C ARG A 294 -15.20 -30.75 14.08
N PRO A 295 -14.08 -30.53 14.78
CA PRO A 295 -13.32 -29.30 14.70
C PRO A 295 -12.33 -29.39 13.53
N HIS A 296 -12.48 -28.53 12.53
CA HIS A 296 -11.44 -28.28 11.53
C HIS A 296 -10.67 -27.04 11.98
N PHE A 297 -9.57 -27.25 12.69
CA PHE A 297 -8.53 -26.24 12.85
C PHE A 297 -7.58 -26.37 11.67
N GLU A 298 -7.54 -25.34 10.82
CA GLU A 298 -6.36 -24.98 10.03
C GLU A 298 -5.98 -23.53 10.34
N PRO A 299 -4.70 -23.19 10.18
CA PRO A 299 -4.05 -22.14 10.96
C PRO A 299 -4.28 -20.75 10.39
N VAL A 300 -4.41 -19.82 11.32
CA VAL A 300 -4.42 -18.37 11.13
C VAL A 300 -3.25 -17.93 10.25
N THR A 301 -3.57 -17.44 9.05
CA THR A 301 -2.82 -16.36 8.42
C THR A 301 -3.81 -15.33 7.87
N ASN A 302 -3.52 -14.06 8.15
CA ASN A 302 -4.37 -12.90 7.93
C ASN A 302 -4.64 -12.61 6.44
N GLU A 303 -5.70 -11.82 6.22
CA GLU A 303 -6.08 -11.10 4.98
C GLU A 303 -6.87 -11.88 3.91
N ALA A 304 -8.21 -11.72 3.89
CA ALA A 304 -9.05 -11.44 2.70
C ALA A 304 -10.55 -11.76 2.94
N HIS A 305 -11.30 -10.82 3.53
CA HIS A 305 -12.77 -10.84 3.51
C HIS A 305 -13.28 -10.24 2.19
N ALA A 306 -13.46 -11.06 1.15
CA ALA A 306 -14.18 -10.62 -0.07
C ALA A 306 -14.84 -11.73 -0.91
N VAL A 307 -14.66 -13.03 -0.62
CA VAL A 307 -15.04 -14.09 -1.60
C VAL A 307 -16.28 -14.93 -1.20
N CYS A 308 -16.79 -14.87 0.03
CA CYS A 308 -17.91 -15.75 0.43
C CYS A 308 -19.28 -15.43 -0.19
N ALA A 309 -19.56 -14.19 -0.61
CA ALA A 309 -20.88 -13.84 -1.15
C ALA A 309 -21.21 -14.53 -2.49
N SER A 310 -20.19 -15.00 -3.23
CA SER A 310 -20.40 -15.63 -4.54
C SER A 310 -20.88 -17.09 -4.46
N ALA A 311 -20.65 -17.78 -3.34
CA ALA A 311 -21.07 -19.18 -3.17
C ALA A 311 -22.59 -19.27 -2.95
N GLU A 312 -23.14 -18.41 -2.10
CA GLU A 312 -24.57 -18.38 -1.76
C GLU A 312 -25.45 -18.04 -2.97
N VAL A 313 -25.00 -17.13 -3.84
CA VAL A 313 -25.73 -16.79 -5.08
C VAL A 313 -25.75 -17.96 -6.06
N ARG A 314 -24.67 -18.75 -6.13
CA ARG A 314 -24.61 -19.92 -7.00
C ARG A 314 -25.60 -20.99 -6.56
N ASP A 315 -25.73 -21.21 -5.26
CA ASP A 315 -26.67 -22.17 -4.68
C ASP A 315 -28.13 -21.74 -4.90
N GLN A 316 -28.43 -20.43 -4.79
CA GLN A 316 -29.77 -19.91 -5.10
C GLN A 316 -30.14 -20.08 -6.59
N ILE A 317 -29.19 -19.83 -7.50
CA ILE A 317 -29.42 -20.05 -8.95
C ILE A 317 -29.69 -21.53 -9.24
N GLN A 318 -29.00 -22.43 -8.56
CA GLN A 318 -29.19 -23.87 -8.73
C GLN A 318 -30.58 -24.33 -8.24
N ASN A 319 -31.06 -23.80 -7.11
CA ASN A 319 -32.42 -24.07 -6.63
C ASN A 319 -33.49 -23.57 -7.62
N LEU A 320 -33.30 -22.39 -8.22
CA LEU A 320 -34.25 -21.87 -9.22
C LEU A 320 -34.31 -22.76 -10.48
N ARG A 321 -33.19 -23.33 -10.92
CA ARG A 321 -33.18 -24.29 -12.05
C ARG A 321 -33.97 -25.56 -11.74
N GLN A 322 -33.80 -26.12 -10.54
CA GLN A 322 -34.54 -27.31 -10.13
C GLN A 322 -36.06 -27.07 -10.06
N ILE A 323 -36.48 -25.89 -9.60
CA ILE A 323 -37.90 -25.51 -9.58
C ILE A 323 -38.45 -25.39 -11.01
N GLN A 324 -37.64 -24.92 -11.95
CA GLN A 324 -38.06 -24.78 -13.34
C GLN A 324 -38.20 -26.14 -14.04
N GLU A 325 -37.22 -27.03 -13.87
CA GLU A 325 -37.30 -28.41 -14.38
C GLU A 325 -38.53 -29.15 -13.83
N ALA A 326 -38.84 -29.00 -12.55
CA ALA A 326 -40.03 -29.61 -11.94
C ALA A 326 -41.36 -29.08 -12.51
N LYS A 327 -41.40 -27.81 -12.93
CA LYS A 327 -42.59 -27.22 -13.57
C LYS A 327 -42.76 -27.68 -15.01
N ASP A 328 -41.65 -27.77 -15.75
CA ASP A 328 -41.67 -28.22 -17.13
C ASP A 328 -42.12 -29.69 -17.23
N GLU A 329 -41.68 -30.54 -16.29
CA GLU A 329 -42.15 -31.93 -16.17
C GLU A 329 -43.66 -32.01 -15.89
N ALA A 330 -44.17 -31.21 -14.95
CA ALA A 330 -45.59 -31.20 -14.62
C ALA A 330 -46.48 -30.72 -15.79
N LEU A 331 -45.97 -29.82 -16.64
CA LEU A 331 -46.65 -29.39 -17.86
C LEU A 331 -46.67 -30.49 -18.92
N ALA A 332 -45.58 -31.25 -19.07
CA ALA A 332 -45.52 -32.38 -19.98
C ALA A 332 -46.56 -33.46 -19.61
N ASP A 333 -46.68 -33.78 -18.32
CA ASP A 333 -47.68 -34.74 -17.80
C ASP A 333 -49.13 -34.31 -18.09
N GLU A 334 -49.44 -33.01 -17.95
CA GLU A 334 -50.76 -32.47 -18.25
C GLU A 334 -51.07 -32.55 -19.77
N LEU A 335 -50.08 -32.25 -20.62
CA LEU A 335 -50.24 -32.32 -22.08
C LEU A 335 -50.52 -33.76 -22.56
N ASP A 336 -49.79 -34.74 -22.06
CA ASP A 336 -50.01 -36.17 -22.36
C ASP A 336 -51.44 -36.62 -21.97
N LYS A 337 -51.96 -36.08 -20.87
CA LYS A 337 -53.32 -36.35 -20.40
C LYS A 337 -54.38 -35.73 -21.33
N TYR A 338 -54.14 -34.55 -21.87
CA TYR A 338 -55.02 -33.92 -22.86
C TYR A 338 -54.99 -34.66 -24.19
N GLU A 339 -53.82 -35.08 -24.66
CA GLU A 339 -53.67 -35.86 -25.88
C GLU A 339 -54.43 -37.21 -25.77
N SER A 340 -54.29 -37.89 -24.63
CA SER A 340 -55.04 -39.11 -24.30
C SER A 340 -56.57 -38.91 -24.27
N ARG A 341 -57.04 -37.69 -24.01
CA ARG A 341 -58.48 -37.36 -23.98
C ARG A 341 -59.00 -37.01 -25.37
N ILE A 342 -58.17 -36.37 -26.21
CA ILE A 342 -58.47 -36.12 -27.62
C ILE A 342 -58.59 -37.44 -28.38
N ALA A 343 -57.62 -38.34 -28.22
CA ALA A 343 -57.65 -39.65 -28.87
C ALA A 343 -58.93 -40.44 -28.54
N ARG A 344 -59.40 -40.38 -27.28
CA ARG A 344 -60.67 -41.02 -26.86
C ARG A 344 -61.90 -40.38 -27.49
N LEU A 345 -61.90 -39.05 -27.67
CA LEU A 345 -63.00 -38.36 -28.33
C LEU A 345 -63.03 -38.68 -29.83
N GLU A 346 -61.87 -38.72 -30.48
CA GLU A 346 -61.75 -39.12 -31.89
C GLU A 346 -62.24 -40.56 -32.12
N GLU A 347 -61.92 -41.48 -31.21
CA GLU A 347 -62.45 -42.85 -31.24
C GLU A 347 -63.99 -42.86 -31.11
N GLY A 348 -64.54 -42.05 -30.21
CA GLY A 348 -65.99 -41.91 -30.02
C GLY A 348 -66.70 -41.38 -31.26
N VAL A 349 -66.10 -40.38 -31.93
CA VAL A 349 -66.61 -39.83 -33.21
C VAL A 349 -66.52 -40.88 -34.31
N GLY A 350 -65.45 -41.68 -34.37
CA GLY A 350 -65.30 -42.80 -35.30
C GLY A 350 -66.44 -43.83 -35.15
N LYS A 351 -66.77 -44.21 -33.92
CA LYS A 351 -67.88 -45.14 -33.61
C LYS A 351 -69.24 -44.58 -34.02
N LEU A 352 -69.49 -43.30 -33.76
CA LEU A 352 -70.73 -42.63 -34.18
C LEU A 352 -70.87 -42.59 -35.70
N LYS A 353 -69.77 -42.30 -36.42
CA LYS A 353 -69.76 -42.31 -37.88
C LYS A 353 -70.03 -43.70 -38.46
N GLN A 354 -69.52 -44.75 -37.81
CA GLN A 354 -69.78 -46.14 -38.20
C GLN A 354 -71.25 -46.55 -37.96
N MET A 355 -71.86 -46.14 -36.85
CA MET A 355 -73.29 -46.36 -36.60
C MET A 355 -74.18 -45.61 -37.60
N GLY A 356 -73.79 -44.40 -38.02
CA GLY A 356 -74.49 -43.66 -39.07
C GLY A 356 -74.53 -44.42 -40.40
N ALA A 357 -73.41 -45.03 -40.80
CA ALA A 357 -73.32 -45.82 -42.03
C ALA A 357 -74.14 -47.14 -41.98
N GLN A 358 -74.25 -47.77 -40.80
CA GLN A 358 -75.10 -48.96 -40.62
C GLN A 358 -76.60 -48.65 -40.65
N ASN A 359 -77.02 -47.48 -40.16
CA ASN A 359 -78.43 -47.08 -40.17
C ASN A 359 -78.93 -46.64 -41.56
N GLU A 360 -78.06 -46.11 -42.42
CA GLU A 360 -78.40 -45.83 -43.84
C GLU A 360 -78.64 -47.10 -44.66
N THR A 361 -78.02 -48.24 -44.29
CA THR A 361 -78.24 -49.51 -44.99
C THR A 361 -79.51 -50.24 -44.53
N SER A 362 -80.02 -49.93 -43.33
CA SER A 362 -81.20 -50.62 -42.76
C SER A 362 -82.53 -49.87 -42.94
N SER A 363 -82.51 -48.62 -43.42
CA SER A 363 -83.71 -47.77 -43.54
C SER A 363 -84.47 -47.90 -44.89
N GLN A 364 -84.06 -48.83 -45.77
CA GLN A 364 -84.76 -49.09 -47.04
C GLN A 364 -85.82 -50.22 -46.97
N ALA A 365 -85.98 -50.89 -45.82
CA ALA A 365 -86.93 -51.99 -45.66
C ALA A 365 -87.69 -51.91 -44.32
N LEU A 366 -88.72 -51.06 -44.24
CA LEU A 366 -89.96 -51.22 -43.45
C LEU A 366 -90.64 -49.86 -43.28
N GLY A 367 -91.51 -49.53 -44.23
CA GLY A 367 -92.41 -48.38 -44.15
C GLY A 367 -93.56 -48.65 -43.20
N ILE A 368 -93.37 -48.44 -41.90
CA ILE A 368 -94.46 -48.31 -40.90
C ILE A 368 -93.98 -47.35 -39.81
N GLY A 369 -94.65 -46.19 -39.65
CA GLY A 369 -94.54 -45.37 -38.43
C GLY A 369 -93.97 -43.95 -38.58
N THR A 370 -94.49 -43.17 -39.52
CA THR A 370 -94.17 -41.75 -39.76
C THR A 370 -94.31 -40.78 -38.56
N PRO A 371 -95.01 -41.05 -37.43
CA PRO A 371 -94.97 -40.15 -36.26
C PRO A 371 -93.72 -40.34 -35.39
N HIS A 372 -93.12 -41.53 -35.34
CA HIS A 372 -91.99 -41.82 -34.44
C HIS A 372 -90.68 -41.26 -34.98
N VAL A 373 -90.44 -41.45 -36.29
CA VAL A 373 -89.28 -40.87 -36.99
C VAL A 373 -89.34 -39.34 -36.93
N ASN A 374 -90.52 -38.73 -37.02
CA ASN A 374 -90.66 -37.28 -36.92
C ASN A 374 -90.37 -36.76 -35.49
N ALA A 375 -90.75 -37.51 -34.45
CA ALA A 375 -90.40 -37.18 -33.07
C ALA A 375 -88.90 -37.33 -32.78
N GLU A 376 -88.24 -38.34 -33.36
CA GLU A 376 -86.79 -38.48 -33.27
C GLU A 376 -86.05 -37.40 -34.07
N LEU A 377 -86.57 -37.02 -35.23
CA LEU A 377 -86.01 -35.96 -36.07
C LEU A 377 -86.15 -34.59 -35.39
N GLU A 378 -87.26 -34.31 -34.71
CA GLU A 378 -87.40 -33.10 -33.90
C GLU A 378 -86.57 -33.14 -32.60
N ARG A 379 -86.40 -34.30 -31.95
CA ARG A 379 -85.42 -34.44 -30.86
C ARG A 379 -83.99 -34.21 -31.34
N LEU A 380 -83.65 -34.73 -32.51
CA LEU A 380 -82.34 -34.52 -33.13
C LEU A 380 -82.15 -33.04 -33.50
N ARG A 381 -83.19 -32.39 -34.03
CA ARG A 381 -83.17 -30.95 -34.34
C ARG A 381 -82.97 -30.11 -33.08
N GLN A 382 -83.64 -30.46 -31.98
CA GLN A 382 -83.42 -29.84 -30.67
C GLN A 382 -82.01 -30.11 -30.13
N ALA A 383 -81.49 -31.33 -30.27
CA ALA A 383 -80.13 -31.68 -29.87
C ALA A 383 -79.08 -30.91 -30.68
N ILE A 384 -79.28 -30.77 -32.01
CA ILE A 384 -78.42 -29.99 -32.90
C ILE A 384 -78.47 -28.51 -32.52
N ASN A 385 -79.65 -27.97 -32.22
CA ASN A 385 -79.77 -26.58 -31.77
C ASN A 385 -79.11 -26.35 -30.40
N GLY A 386 -79.25 -27.28 -29.46
CA GLY A 386 -78.56 -27.25 -28.17
C GLY A 386 -77.04 -27.36 -28.31
N LEU A 387 -76.56 -28.23 -29.20
CA LEU A 387 -75.14 -28.36 -29.51
C LEU A 387 -74.61 -27.09 -30.18
N LYS A 388 -75.36 -26.50 -31.12
CA LYS A 388 -75.00 -25.24 -31.75
C LYS A 388 -74.84 -24.12 -30.72
N GLN A 389 -75.81 -23.98 -29.81
CA GLN A 389 -75.72 -22.99 -28.74
C GLN A 389 -74.52 -23.26 -27.80
N GLN A 390 -74.22 -24.52 -27.53
CA GLN A 390 -73.04 -24.90 -26.74
C GLN A 390 -71.73 -24.58 -27.47
N VAL A 391 -71.65 -24.83 -28.78
CA VAL A 391 -70.50 -24.50 -29.63
C VAL A 391 -70.32 -22.99 -29.68
N ASP A 392 -71.38 -22.23 -29.92
CA ASP A 392 -71.35 -20.76 -29.94
C ASP A 392 -70.89 -20.19 -28.58
N SER A 393 -71.38 -20.76 -27.47
CA SER A 393 -70.96 -20.38 -26.12
C SER A 393 -69.48 -20.70 -25.85
N ARG A 394 -68.99 -21.84 -26.35
CA ARG A 394 -67.57 -22.22 -26.24
C ARG A 394 -66.68 -21.37 -27.12
N LEU A 395 -67.11 -21.05 -28.34
CA LEU A 395 -66.39 -20.17 -29.25
C LEU A 395 -66.22 -18.78 -28.63
N GLN A 396 -67.29 -18.24 -28.06
CA GLN A 396 -67.24 -17.00 -27.31
C GLN A 396 -66.31 -17.08 -26.09
N GLY A 397 -66.29 -18.22 -25.39
CA GLY A 397 -65.33 -18.49 -24.31
C GLY A 397 -63.87 -18.46 -24.78
N VAL A 398 -63.57 -19.08 -25.93
CA VAL A 398 -62.23 -19.09 -26.54
C VAL A 398 -61.83 -17.69 -27.01
N GLU A 399 -62.74 -16.93 -27.62
CA GLU A 399 -62.48 -15.54 -28.01
C GLU A 399 -62.16 -14.66 -26.79
N ASN A 400 -62.90 -14.83 -25.69
CA ASN A 400 -62.61 -14.11 -24.44
C ASN A 400 -61.24 -14.49 -23.88
N GLN A 401 -60.87 -15.78 -23.88
CA GLN A 401 -59.55 -16.23 -23.46
C GLN A 401 -58.43 -15.70 -24.37
N SER A 402 -58.66 -15.66 -25.69
CA SER A 402 -57.71 -15.10 -26.66
C SER A 402 -57.43 -13.62 -26.37
N ARG A 403 -58.48 -12.82 -26.08
CA ARG A 403 -58.31 -11.41 -25.68
C ARG A 403 -57.52 -11.27 -24.38
N VAL A 404 -57.74 -12.17 -23.41
CA VAL A 404 -56.97 -12.18 -22.17
C VAL A 404 -55.49 -12.50 -22.44
N VAL A 405 -55.20 -13.49 -23.27
CA VAL A 405 -53.81 -13.83 -23.65
C VAL A 405 -53.13 -12.66 -24.37
N GLU A 406 -53.83 -12.00 -25.30
CA GLU A 406 -53.32 -10.81 -25.98
C GLU A 406 -53.00 -9.67 -25.00
N ALA A 407 -53.88 -9.41 -24.03
CA ALA A 407 -53.64 -8.42 -22.98
C ALA A 407 -52.42 -8.78 -22.11
N HIS A 408 -52.23 -10.06 -21.77
CA HIS A 408 -51.04 -10.52 -21.05
C HIS A 408 -49.77 -10.36 -21.89
N GLN A 409 -49.83 -10.61 -23.19
CA GLN A 409 -48.68 -10.45 -24.08
C GLN A 409 -48.27 -8.98 -24.21
N ILE A 410 -49.22 -8.07 -24.31
CA ILE A 410 -48.96 -6.62 -24.28
C ILE A 410 -48.33 -6.22 -22.93
N ALA A 411 -48.86 -6.73 -21.81
CA ALA A 411 -48.32 -6.45 -20.49
C ALA A 411 -46.89 -6.97 -20.31
N LEU A 412 -46.61 -8.20 -20.78
CA LEU A 412 -45.28 -8.80 -20.77
C LEU A 412 -44.30 -8.03 -21.65
N HIS A 413 -44.70 -7.63 -22.86
CA HIS A 413 -43.84 -6.84 -23.74
C HIS A 413 -43.54 -5.46 -23.16
N SER A 414 -44.53 -4.83 -22.49
CA SER A 414 -44.31 -3.59 -21.74
C SER A 414 -43.36 -3.79 -20.55
N LEU A 415 -43.43 -4.95 -19.89
CA LEU A 415 -42.54 -5.29 -18.78
C LEU A 415 -41.13 -5.58 -19.27
N GLU A 416 -40.97 -6.33 -20.36
CA GLU A 416 -39.71 -6.62 -21.03
C GLU A 416 -39.06 -5.32 -21.53
N THR A 417 -39.84 -4.44 -22.16
CA THR A 417 -39.36 -3.12 -22.58
C THR A 417 -38.89 -2.33 -21.37
N ARG A 418 -39.68 -2.24 -20.30
CA ARG A 418 -39.26 -1.56 -19.07
C ARG A 418 -38.04 -2.22 -18.42
N TYR A 419 -37.96 -3.54 -18.41
CA TYR A 419 -36.83 -4.29 -17.85
C TYR A 419 -35.56 -4.11 -18.70
N ASN A 420 -35.67 -4.01 -20.02
CA ASN A 420 -34.56 -3.69 -20.91
C ASN A 420 -34.11 -2.23 -20.76
N HIS A 421 -35.01 -1.31 -20.39
CA HIS A 421 -34.65 0.08 -20.07
C HIS A 421 -34.21 0.27 -18.60
N LEU A 422 -34.61 -0.63 -17.69
CA LEU A 422 -34.08 -0.77 -16.33
C LEU A 422 -32.82 -1.65 -16.28
N SER A 423 -32.50 -2.35 -17.38
CA SER A 423 -31.26 -3.07 -17.55
C SER A 423 -30.18 -2.12 -17.15
N THR A 424 -29.30 -2.55 -16.27
CA THR A 424 -28.32 -1.69 -15.63
C THR A 424 -27.37 -1.05 -16.64
N GLU A 425 -27.41 -1.40 -17.92
CA GLU A 425 -26.51 -0.89 -18.95
C GLU A 425 -26.54 0.64 -19.16
N PRO A 426 -27.69 1.34 -19.36
CA PRO A 426 -27.68 2.80 -19.52
C PRO A 426 -27.30 3.50 -18.21
N ILE A 427 -27.70 2.94 -17.06
CA ILE A 427 -27.34 3.46 -15.74
C ILE A 427 -25.84 3.27 -15.48
N ILE A 428 -25.29 2.10 -15.80
CA ILE A 428 -23.86 1.78 -15.70
C ILE A 428 -23.08 2.62 -16.69
N GLN A 429 -23.55 2.82 -17.93
CA GLN A 429 -22.89 3.70 -18.89
C GLN A 429 -22.88 5.14 -18.40
N GLN A 430 -24.00 5.66 -17.87
CA GLN A 430 -24.03 6.99 -17.26
C GLN A 430 -23.16 7.09 -16.00
N MET A 431 -23.12 6.05 -15.17
CA MET A 431 -22.23 5.99 -14.00
C MET A 431 -20.76 5.93 -14.41
N VAL A 432 -20.41 5.18 -15.46
CA VAL A 432 -19.05 5.09 -15.99
C VAL A 432 -18.65 6.43 -16.60
N VAL A 433 -19.54 7.09 -17.35
CA VAL A 433 -19.30 8.44 -17.88
C VAL A 433 -19.13 9.44 -16.73
N ALA A 434 -20.02 9.45 -15.74
CA ALA A 434 -19.90 10.31 -14.56
C ALA A 434 -18.62 10.03 -13.75
N MET A 435 -18.22 8.75 -13.63
CA MET A 435 -16.95 8.37 -13.01
C MET A 435 -15.75 8.82 -13.84
N GLN A 436 -15.81 8.73 -15.17
CA GLN A 436 -14.75 9.22 -16.06
C GLN A 436 -14.66 10.76 -16.03
N GLU A 437 -15.78 11.46 -15.89
CA GLU A 437 -15.85 12.92 -15.73
C GLU A 437 -15.40 13.40 -14.35
N MET A 438 -15.68 12.62 -13.29
CA MET A 438 -15.20 12.90 -11.93
C MET A 438 -13.71 12.57 -11.76
N TYR A 439 -13.22 11.57 -12.50
CA TYR A 439 -11.83 11.14 -12.45
C TYR A 439 -11.16 11.20 -13.83
N PRO A 440 -11.10 12.38 -14.47
CA PRO A 440 -10.49 12.54 -15.79
C PRO A 440 -8.98 12.26 -15.77
N HIS A 441 -8.40 12.20 -14.56
CA HIS A 441 -6.99 11.90 -14.33
C HIS A 441 -6.74 10.46 -13.86
N ALA A 442 -7.75 9.61 -13.67
CA ALA A 442 -7.54 8.23 -13.25
C ALA A 442 -6.69 7.46 -14.26
N SER A 443 -6.93 7.66 -15.56
CA SER A 443 -6.12 7.04 -16.63
C SER A 443 -4.67 7.54 -16.62
N SER A 444 -4.46 8.85 -16.40
CA SER A 444 -3.12 9.42 -16.28
C SER A 444 -2.38 8.91 -15.05
N VAL A 445 -3.05 8.84 -13.90
CA VAL A 445 -2.49 8.28 -12.66
C VAL A 445 -2.17 6.80 -12.83
N GLN A 446 -3.02 6.04 -13.51
CA GLN A 446 -2.80 4.62 -13.80
C GLN A 446 -1.62 4.39 -14.75
N GLN A 447 -1.33 5.32 -15.67
CA GLN A 447 -0.12 5.32 -16.50
C GLN A 447 1.13 5.79 -15.74
N GLU A 448 0.99 6.69 -14.77
CA GLU A 448 2.10 7.20 -13.97
C GLU A 448 2.60 6.18 -12.93
N ILE A 449 1.73 5.32 -12.39
CA ILE A 449 2.10 4.31 -11.37
C ILE A 449 3.24 3.39 -11.84
N PRO A 450 3.20 2.77 -13.04
CA PRO A 450 4.32 1.97 -13.56
C PRO A 450 5.62 2.76 -13.70
N ASN A 451 5.54 4.01 -14.15
CA ASN A 451 6.69 4.89 -14.36
C ASN A 451 7.33 5.28 -13.01
N ILE A 452 6.51 5.56 -11.99
CA ILE A 452 6.95 5.80 -10.61
C ILE A 452 7.61 4.53 -10.06
N HIS A 453 7.03 3.35 -10.31
CA HIS A 453 7.59 2.08 -9.87
C HIS A 453 8.97 1.80 -10.51
N GLU A 454 9.12 2.06 -11.81
CA GLU A 454 10.40 1.92 -12.52
C GLU A 454 11.46 2.89 -11.96
N LYS A 455 11.11 4.16 -11.76
CA LYS A 455 12.02 5.15 -11.15
C LYS A 455 12.42 4.77 -9.73
N THR A 456 11.47 4.25 -8.95
CA THR A 456 11.72 3.78 -7.58
C THR A 456 12.68 2.61 -7.57
N ASN A 457 12.49 1.63 -8.45
CA ASN A 457 13.40 0.49 -8.58
C ASN A 457 14.80 0.93 -8.99
N LYS A 458 14.92 1.87 -9.93
CA LYS A 458 16.22 2.44 -10.31
C LYS A 458 16.92 3.12 -9.12
N LEU A 459 16.20 3.91 -8.34
CA LEU A 459 16.73 4.55 -7.13
C LEU A 459 17.15 3.52 -6.08
N ILE A 460 16.39 2.43 -5.91
CA ILE A 460 16.76 1.33 -5.00
C ILE A 460 18.05 0.67 -5.46
N SER A 461 18.22 0.42 -6.76
CA SER A 461 19.46 -0.14 -7.31
C SER A 461 20.65 0.80 -7.11
N GLU A 462 20.49 2.09 -7.37
CA GLU A 462 21.54 3.10 -7.14
C GLU A 462 21.90 3.20 -5.65
N LEU A 463 20.90 3.20 -4.76
CA LEU A 463 21.12 3.22 -3.31
C LEU A 463 21.88 1.98 -2.82
N ASN A 464 21.54 0.80 -3.33
CA ASN A 464 22.24 -0.44 -3.01
C ASN A 464 23.68 -0.42 -3.53
N SER A 465 23.94 0.16 -4.71
CA SER A 465 25.30 0.37 -5.21
C SER A 465 26.11 1.25 -4.26
N VAL A 466 25.58 2.42 -3.89
CA VAL A 466 26.26 3.35 -2.97
C VAL A 466 26.49 2.71 -1.61
N ARG A 467 25.53 1.93 -1.11
CA ARG A 467 25.67 1.18 0.15
C ARG A 467 26.84 0.18 0.09
N ASN A 468 27.00 -0.51 -1.04
CA ASN A 468 28.12 -1.43 -1.24
C ASN A 468 29.45 -0.68 -1.30
N ASP A 469 29.51 0.44 -2.02
CA ASP A 469 30.70 1.29 -2.10
C ASP A 469 31.13 1.81 -0.72
N ILE A 470 30.17 2.27 0.09
CA ILE A 470 30.41 2.69 1.49
C ILE A 470 30.95 1.52 2.31
N SER A 471 30.34 0.33 2.21
CA SER A 471 30.80 -0.84 2.94
C SER A 471 32.23 -1.24 2.56
N THR A 472 32.56 -1.20 1.27
CA THR A 472 33.91 -1.45 0.77
C THR A 472 34.91 -0.42 1.30
N ALA A 473 34.56 0.87 1.26
CA ALA A 473 35.40 1.95 1.79
C ALA A 473 35.59 1.85 3.32
N GLU A 474 34.55 1.47 4.06
CA GLU A 474 34.63 1.26 5.51
C GLU A 474 35.53 0.08 5.87
N ASN A 475 35.43 -1.03 5.13
CA ASN A 475 36.30 -2.19 5.31
C ASN A 475 37.76 -1.84 5.00
N ALA A 476 38.03 -1.10 3.91
CA ALA A 476 39.37 -0.63 3.58
C ALA A 476 39.93 0.31 4.67
N ARG A 477 39.11 1.22 5.20
CA ARG A 477 39.51 2.10 6.31
C ARG A 477 39.80 1.31 7.58
N ARG A 478 39.02 0.27 7.90
CA ARG A 478 39.24 -0.58 9.06
C ARG A 478 40.56 -1.34 8.94
N ALA A 479 40.83 -1.95 7.79
CA ALA A 479 42.10 -2.62 7.52
C ALA A 479 43.30 -1.67 7.71
N LEU A 480 43.23 -0.44 7.20
CA LEU A 480 44.29 0.55 7.39
C LEU A 480 44.49 0.92 8.88
N ILE A 481 43.42 1.06 9.64
CA ILE A 481 43.50 1.35 11.09
C ILE A 481 44.15 0.18 11.82
N ASP A 482 43.81 -1.06 11.46
CA ASP A 482 44.40 -2.26 12.05
C ASP A 482 45.90 -2.33 11.74
N ASP A 483 46.30 -2.06 10.50
CA ASP A 483 47.72 -1.99 10.08
C ASP A 483 48.49 -0.91 10.85
N MET A 484 47.95 0.31 10.93
CA MET A 484 48.57 1.41 11.69
C MET A 484 48.67 1.11 13.18
N THR A 485 47.70 0.37 13.74
CA THR A 485 47.72 -0.05 15.14
C THR A 485 48.81 -1.09 15.38
N ALA A 486 48.94 -2.07 14.48
CA ALA A 486 50.01 -3.06 14.52
C ALA A 486 51.41 -2.42 14.41
N GLU A 487 51.58 -1.45 13.49
CA GLU A 487 52.85 -0.72 13.32
C GLU A 487 53.19 0.10 14.59
N ARG A 488 52.21 0.78 15.18
CA ARG A 488 52.38 1.49 16.45
C ARG A 488 52.82 0.55 17.58
N ASP A 489 52.22 -0.63 17.67
CA ASP A 489 52.56 -1.61 18.71
C ASP A 489 53.98 -2.15 18.51
N GLN A 490 54.38 -2.42 17.26
CA GLN A 490 55.76 -2.77 16.92
C GLN A 490 56.73 -1.67 17.32
N MET A 491 56.47 -0.41 16.93
CA MET A 491 57.34 0.72 17.30
C MET A 491 57.44 0.89 18.83
N THR A 492 56.33 0.69 19.55
CA THR A 492 56.32 0.75 21.02
C THR A 492 57.21 -0.35 21.63
N GLN A 493 57.16 -1.56 21.08
CA GLN A 493 58.02 -2.66 21.47
C GLN A 493 59.50 -2.35 21.16
N GLU A 494 59.83 -1.80 19.99
CA GLU A 494 61.19 -1.40 19.66
C GLU A 494 61.72 -0.29 20.58
N ILE A 495 60.92 0.73 20.88
CA ILE A 495 61.27 1.81 21.82
C ILE A 495 61.54 1.24 23.21
N SER A 496 60.69 0.33 23.70
CA SER A 496 60.91 -0.31 25.00
C SER A 496 62.20 -1.15 25.03
N SER A 497 62.50 -1.89 23.96
CA SER A 497 63.77 -2.65 23.84
C SER A 497 65.00 -1.74 23.78
N LEU A 498 64.92 -0.61 23.05
CA LEU A 498 66.00 0.37 23.01
C LEU A 498 66.22 1.02 24.37
N ARG A 499 65.14 1.30 25.10
CA ARG A 499 65.20 1.84 26.46
C ARG A 499 65.89 0.89 27.43
N THR A 500 65.57 -0.42 27.41
CA THR A 500 66.25 -1.39 28.28
C THR A 500 67.73 -1.50 27.94
N LYS A 501 68.10 -1.53 26.65
CA LYS A 501 69.52 -1.51 26.22
C LYS A 501 70.25 -0.25 26.68
N ALA A 502 69.59 0.91 26.61
CA ALA A 502 70.17 2.17 27.09
C ALA A 502 70.40 2.15 28.61
N GLU A 503 69.44 1.65 29.38
CA GLU A 503 69.55 1.47 30.84
C GLU A 503 70.68 0.47 31.20
N GLU A 504 70.83 -0.63 30.46
CA GLU A 504 71.94 -1.58 30.60
C GLU A 504 73.30 -0.94 30.33
N LEU A 505 73.43 -0.20 29.23
CA LEU A 505 74.65 0.53 28.87
C LEU A 505 74.99 1.59 29.92
N GLU A 506 73.99 2.33 30.42
CA GLU A 506 74.17 3.30 31.49
C GLU A 506 74.70 2.64 32.76
N LYS A 507 74.12 1.49 33.15
CA LYS A 507 74.57 0.72 34.32
C LYS A 507 76.00 0.21 34.14
N ALA A 508 76.35 -0.29 32.95
CA ALA A 508 77.70 -0.75 32.64
C ALA A 508 78.72 0.41 32.69
N LEU A 509 78.36 1.59 32.18
CA LEU A 509 79.20 2.79 32.26
C LEU A 509 79.41 3.26 33.69
N ARG A 510 78.35 3.30 34.52
CA ARG A 510 78.47 3.64 35.95
C ARG A 510 79.38 2.65 36.68
N SER A 511 79.19 1.35 36.48
CA SER A 511 80.06 0.33 37.08
C SER A 511 81.53 0.50 36.68
N ARG A 512 81.81 0.84 35.42
CA ARG A 512 83.18 1.08 34.94
C ARG A 512 83.77 2.38 35.50
N MET A 513 82.95 3.40 35.70
CA MET A 513 83.34 4.65 36.33
C MET A 513 83.70 4.43 37.80
N ASP A 514 82.89 3.67 38.55
CA ASP A 514 83.18 3.30 39.94
C ASP A 514 84.47 2.47 40.03
N GLU A 515 84.72 1.57 39.08
CA GLU A 515 85.98 0.81 38.99
C GLU A 515 87.19 1.74 38.77
N VAL A 516 87.08 2.69 37.83
CA VAL A 516 88.13 3.68 37.58
C VAL A 516 88.36 4.57 38.82
N GLU A 517 87.31 5.03 39.48
CA GLU A 517 87.41 5.83 40.71
C GLU A 517 88.14 5.05 41.81
N ASN A 518 87.80 3.77 42.01
CA ASN A 518 88.48 2.89 42.95
C ASN A 518 89.96 2.66 42.58
N VAL A 519 90.28 2.45 41.29
CA VAL A 519 91.67 2.30 40.82
C VAL A 519 92.46 3.60 41.02
N VAL A 520 91.87 4.76 40.77
CA VAL A 520 92.51 6.06 41.01
C VAL A 520 92.73 6.28 42.51
N ALA A 521 91.73 6.01 43.35
CA ALA A 521 91.84 6.14 44.80
C ALA A 521 92.93 5.22 45.39
N THR A 522 92.99 3.95 44.96
CA THR A 522 94.02 2.99 45.40
C THR A 522 95.43 3.36 44.93
N ASN A 523 95.57 3.84 43.69
CA ASN A 523 96.85 4.34 43.19
C ASN A 523 97.30 5.60 43.94
N LEU A 524 96.40 6.55 44.19
CA LEU A 524 96.69 7.77 44.95
C LEU A 524 97.12 7.45 46.38
N ALA A 525 96.39 6.56 47.08
CA ALA A 525 96.75 6.09 48.41
C ALA A 525 98.15 5.44 48.42
N SER A 526 98.46 4.62 47.41
CA SER A 526 99.77 3.99 47.25
C SER A 526 100.89 5.01 47.03
N VAL A 527 100.65 6.07 46.25
CA VAL A 527 101.59 7.19 46.04
C VAL A 527 101.82 7.95 47.35
N MET A 528 100.76 8.28 48.10
CA MET A 528 100.87 8.96 49.40
C MET A 528 101.68 8.13 50.40
N LEU A 529 101.42 6.83 50.50
CA LEU A 529 102.13 5.92 51.41
C LEU A 529 103.63 5.81 51.05
N ASN A 530 103.95 5.82 49.75
CA ASN A 530 105.34 5.86 49.28
C ASN A 530 106.01 7.22 49.52
N PHE A 531 105.24 8.32 49.51
CA PHE A 531 105.74 9.66 49.85
C PHE A 531 106.08 9.75 51.35
N ASP A 532 105.20 9.27 52.23
CA ASP A 532 105.44 9.23 53.69
C ASP A 532 106.67 8.39 54.06
N LYS A 533 106.91 7.28 53.34
CA LYS A 533 108.14 6.48 53.51
C LYS A 533 109.42 7.21 53.12
N ARG A 534 109.35 8.20 52.21
CA ARG A 534 110.51 9.01 51.77
C ARG A 534 110.76 10.22 52.67
N THR A 535 109.76 10.70 53.39
CA THR A 535 109.85 11.85 54.30
C THR A 535 110.08 11.47 55.76
N SER A 536 110.03 10.18 56.12
CA SER A 536 110.41 9.73 57.46
C SER A 536 111.92 9.90 57.69
N PRO A 537 112.36 10.64 58.73
CA PRO A 537 113.76 10.84 59.02
C PRO A 537 114.38 9.51 59.48
N ARG A 538 115.50 9.12 58.84
CA ARG A 538 116.38 8.06 59.36
C ARG A 538 116.99 8.56 60.68
N GLU A 539 116.34 8.25 61.80
CA GLU A 539 117.00 8.30 63.11
C GLU A 539 118.17 7.30 63.10
N SER A 540 119.35 7.84 63.41
CA SER A 540 120.60 7.13 63.66
C SER A 540 120.78 6.94 65.17
#